data_AF-A0A5C1AEY2-F1
#
_entry.id   AF-A0A5C1AEY2-F1
#
_cell.length_a   1.000
_cell.length_b   1.000
_cell.length_c   1.000
_cell.angle_alpha   90.00
_cell.angle_beta   90.00
_cell.angle_gamma   90.00
#
_symmetry.space_group_name_H-M   'P 1'
#
loop_
_entity.id
_entity.type
_entity.pdbx_description
1 polymer ?
#
loop_
_entity_poly.entity_id
_entity_poly.type
_entity_poly.pdbx_seq_one_letter_code
_entity_poly.pdbx_strand_id
1 'polypeptide(L)'
;MTQTTLLPSEPDLALPAAKPPAPRPITRIGPKPRWQLVDLRELWAARELLFQLARRDVSVRFKQTIFGFAWAVVPAVSTMLVFTVFLGRLGKLGEGDPLYPLFVLGGTLPWAFFSSAVAAAGNSLLNNQGLVTKVYFPRLILPLAAFGTPAVDLAIGCGLLFALMAWYGVVPTAGLVLLPLAAAVLALAAAGVGILLSALIVAQRDFRFLLGLGLQLWMFATPCIYLKPETFSDDTRALLPLNPAYGPILAFRQSILGGPIDAYALGVSALVSVLLLFVGLLYFRRTERSFADVI
;
A
#
# COMPACT_ATOMS: atom_id res chain seq x y z
N MET A 1 47.76 -73.41 -45.94
CA MET A 1 48.57 -72.17 -45.86
C MET A 1 47.61 -71.00 -45.80
N THR A 2 47.37 -70.49 -44.61
CA THR A 2 46.33 -69.51 -44.29
C THR A 2 46.83 -68.10 -44.64
N GLN A 3 46.20 -67.43 -45.61
CA GLN A 3 46.46 -66.02 -45.90
C GLN A 3 45.67 -65.14 -44.92
N THR A 4 46.39 -64.35 -44.13
CA THR A 4 45.85 -63.28 -43.28
C THR A 4 45.72 -62.02 -44.13
N THR A 5 44.51 -61.72 -44.59
CA THR A 5 44.18 -60.48 -45.30
C THR A 5 44.15 -59.33 -44.30
N LEU A 6 45.12 -58.41 -44.41
CA LEU A 6 45.18 -57.17 -43.64
C LEU A 6 44.08 -56.21 -44.10
N LEU A 7 43.16 -55.83 -43.21
CA LEU A 7 42.23 -54.72 -43.42
C LEU A 7 42.98 -53.37 -43.32
N PRO A 8 42.64 -52.36 -44.14
CA PRO A 8 43.23 -51.03 -44.02
C PRO A 8 42.77 -50.34 -42.73
N SER A 9 43.69 -49.72 -42.01
CA SER A 9 43.43 -48.88 -40.84
C SER A 9 42.57 -47.67 -41.21
N GLU A 10 41.45 -47.47 -40.51
CA GLU A 10 40.63 -46.25 -40.63
C GLU A 10 41.47 -45.00 -40.31
N PRO A 11 41.32 -43.90 -41.05
CA PRO A 11 41.95 -42.64 -40.67
C PRO A 11 41.31 -42.11 -39.39
N ASP A 12 42.16 -41.92 -38.37
CA ASP A 12 41.83 -41.37 -37.07
C ASP A 12 41.24 -39.96 -37.25
N LEU A 13 39.89 -39.87 -37.28
CA LEU A 13 39.14 -38.62 -37.32
C LEU A 13 39.29 -37.93 -35.96
N ALA A 14 40.43 -37.25 -35.78
CA ALA A 14 40.68 -36.39 -34.64
C ALA A 14 39.60 -35.29 -34.61
N LEU A 15 38.59 -35.47 -33.75
CA LEU A 15 37.57 -34.45 -33.52
C LEU A 15 38.28 -33.16 -33.09
N PRO A 16 38.02 -32.02 -33.74
CA PRO A 16 38.64 -30.76 -33.34
C PRO A 16 38.32 -30.49 -31.87
N ALA A 17 39.37 -30.30 -31.06
CA ALA A 17 39.25 -30.09 -29.63
C ALA A 17 38.20 -29.00 -29.33
N ALA A 18 37.12 -29.39 -28.65
CA ALA A 18 36.03 -28.48 -28.32
C ALA A 18 36.59 -27.30 -27.51
N LYS A 19 36.38 -26.08 -28.03
CA LYS A 19 36.79 -24.83 -27.38
C LYS A 19 36.22 -24.80 -25.96
N PRO A 20 37.03 -24.60 -24.91
CA PRO A 20 36.52 -24.59 -23.54
C PRO A 20 35.41 -23.53 -23.42
N PRO A 21 34.27 -23.87 -22.78
CA PRO A 21 33.16 -22.95 -22.65
C PRO A 21 33.63 -21.67 -21.96
N ALA A 22 33.21 -20.52 -22.48
CA ALA A 22 33.54 -19.23 -21.89
C ALA A 22 33.16 -19.22 -20.39
N PRO A 23 34.00 -18.65 -19.52
CA PRO A 23 33.75 -18.65 -18.08
C PRO A 23 32.40 -17.98 -17.82
N ARG A 24 31.47 -18.75 -17.26
CA ARG A 24 30.13 -18.25 -16.89
C ARG A 24 30.33 -17.17 -15.82
N PRO A 25 29.65 -16.01 -15.92
CA PRO A 25 29.79 -14.97 -14.92
C PRO A 25 29.39 -15.53 -13.55
N ILE A 26 30.37 -15.56 -12.64
CA ILE A 26 30.20 -16.12 -11.30
C ILE A 26 29.68 -14.99 -10.40
N THR A 27 28.38 -14.99 -10.11
CA THR A 27 27.81 -14.04 -9.16
C THR A 27 28.11 -14.51 -7.73
N ARG A 28 29.11 -13.92 -7.08
CA ARG A 28 29.38 -14.17 -5.65
C ARG A 28 28.33 -13.47 -4.79
N ILE A 29 27.46 -14.26 -4.17
CA ILE A 29 26.51 -13.79 -3.16
C ILE A 29 27.25 -13.72 -1.82
N GLY A 30 27.60 -12.51 -1.36
CA GLY A 30 28.21 -12.27 -0.06
C GLY A 30 27.17 -11.83 1.00
N PRO A 31 27.41 -12.09 2.29
CA PRO A 31 26.52 -11.64 3.37
C PRO A 31 26.52 -10.11 3.46
N LYS A 32 25.35 -9.49 3.22
CA LYS A 32 25.18 -8.03 3.33
C LYS A 32 25.28 -7.56 4.80
N PRO A 33 25.91 -6.41 5.08
CA PRO A 33 26.14 -5.93 6.44
C PRO A 33 24.84 -5.64 7.20
N ARG A 34 24.82 -6.00 8.49
CA ARG A 34 23.67 -5.94 9.41
C ARG A 34 23.09 -4.52 9.63
N TRP A 35 23.74 -3.46 9.16
CA TRP A 35 23.36 -2.05 9.36
C TRP A 35 22.68 -1.36 8.17
N GLN A 36 22.68 -1.95 6.97
CA GLN A 36 22.05 -1.36 5.79
C GLN A 36 20.52 -1.60 5.79
N LEU A 37 19.75 -0.67 6.34
CA LEU A 37 18.29 -0.78 6.56
C LEU A 37 17.50 -1.19 5.30
N VAL A 38 17.83 -0.58 4.17
CA VAL A 38 17.24 -0.88 2.85
C VAL A 38 18.37 -0.77 1.82
N ASP A 39 18.53 -1.77 0.98
CA ASP A 39 19.36 -1.63 -0.21
C ASP A 39 18.54 -0.91 -1.30
N LEU A 40 18.50 0.43 -1.21
CA LEU A 40 17.73 1.27 -2.13
C LEU A 40 18.14 1.02 -3.60
N ARG A 41 19.39 0.61 -3.84
CA ARG A 41 19.87 0.27 -5.19
C ARG A 41 19.26 -1.03 -5.69
N GLU A 42 19.17 -2.05 -4.85
CA GLU A 42 18.50 -3.31 -5.18
C GLU A 42 16.99 -3.11 -5.38
N LEU A 43 16.36 -2.29 -4.52
CA LEU A 43 14.94 -1.94 -4.64
C LEU A 43 14.67 -1.18 -5.95
N TRP A 44 15.53 -0.21 -6.30
CA TRP A 44 15.42 0.55 -7.54
C TRP A 44 15.69 -0.28 -8.80
N ALA A 45 16.59 -1.27 -8.71
CA ALA A 45 16.84 -2.22 -9.80
C ALA A 45 15.62 -3.12 -10.06
N ALA A 46 14.88 -3.45 -9.01
CA ALA A 46 13.69 -4.28 -9.08
C ALA A 46 12.37 -3.48 -9.21
N ARG A 47 12.43 -2.20 -9.61
CA ARG A 47 11.24 -1.37 -9.87
C ARG A 47 10.32 -1.94 -10.96
N GLU A 48 10.89 -2.64 -11.94
CA GLU A 48 10.11 -3.30 -12.99
C GLU A 48 9.25 -4.40 -12.39
N LEU A 49 9.82 -5.23 -11.50
CA LEU A 49 9.09 -6.26 -10.77
C LEU A 49 7.96 -5.66 -9.93
N LEU A 50 8.24 -4.56 -9.23
CA LEU A 50 7.22 -3.83 -8.45
C LEU A 50 6.06 -3.39 -9.34
N PHE A 51 6.35 -2.76 -10.48
CA PHE A 51 5.33 -2.28 -11.41
C PHE A 51 4.52 -3.44 -12.01
N GLN A 52 5.18 -4.53 -12.40
CA GLN A 52 4.51 -5.71 -12.95
C GLN A 52 3.60 -6.39 -11.92
N LEU A 53 4.03 -6.49 -10.66
CA LEU A 53 3.20 -7.02 -9.57
C LEU A 53 2.00 -6.12 -9.29
N ALA A 54 2.21 -4.81 -9.18
CA ALA A 54 1.12 -3.85 -8.97
C ALA A 54 0.11 -3.89 -10.14
N ARG A 55 0.60 -3.89 -11.39
CA ARG A 55 -0.24 -4.00 -12.59
C ARG A 55 -1.02 -5.31 -12.62
N ARG A 56 -0.40 -6.42 -12.24
CA ARG A 56 -1.05 -7.73 -12.14
C ARG A 56 -2.18 -7.66 -11.12
N ASP A 57 -1.91 -7.16 -9.91
CA ASP A 57 -2.89 -7.13 -8.82
C ASP A 57 -4.10 -6.25 -9.18
N VAL A 58 -3.87 -5.09 -9.79
CA VAL A 58 -4.91 -4.23 -10.36
C VAL A 58 -5.71 -4.97 -11.43
N SER A 59 -5.02 -5.61 -12.38
CA SER A 59 -5.68 -6.32 -13.48
C SER A 59 -6.54 -7.49 -12.99
N VAL A 60 -6.04 -8.27 -12.03
CA VAL A 60 -6.76 -9.41 -11.45
C VAL A 60 -8.04 -8.93 -10.78
N ARG A 61 -7.97 -7.86 -9.97
CA ARG A 61 -9.14 -7.31 -9.26
C ARG A 61 -10.23 -6.82 -10.22
N PHE A 62 -9.87 -6.06 -11.25
CA PHE A 62 -10.87 -5.48 -12.15
C PHE A 62 -11.37 -6.47 -13.21
N LYS A 63 -10.59 -7.49 -13.61
CA LYS A 63 -11.02 -8.50 -14.59
C LYS A 63 -11.97 -9.55 -14.01
N GLN A 64 -11.91 -9.81 -12.71
CA GLN A 64 -12.67 -10.89 -12.07
C GLN A 64 -14.00 -10.45 -11.46
N THR A 65 -14.46 -9.21 -11.72
CA THR A 65 -15.65 -8.65 -11.06
C THR A 65 -16.73 -8.22 -12.04
N ILE A 66 -17.98 -8.58 -11.74
CA ILE A 66 -19.16 -8.23 -12.56
C ILE A 66 -19.38 -6.70 -12.62
N PHE A 67 -19.12 -6.00 -11.51
CA PHE A 67 -19.30 -4.54 -11.41
C PHE A 67 -18.05 -3.72 -11.75
N GLY A 68 -16.92 -4.37 -12.09
CA GLY A 68 -15.69 -3.71 -12.52
C GLY A 68 -15.23 -2.56 -11.61
N PHE A 69 -15.09 -1.36 -12.19
CA PHE A 69 -14.63 -0.15 -11.49
C PHE A 69 -15.59 0.36 -10.39
N ALA A 70 -16.89 0.03 -10.45
CA ALA A 70 -17.84 0.49 -9.44
C ALA A 70 -17.50 -0.07 -8.04
N TRP A 71 -16.91 -1.27 -7.97
CA TRP A 71 -16.49 -1.87 -6.68
C TRP A 71 -15.42 -1.07 -5.94
N ALA A 72 -14.67 -0.20 -6.62
CA ALA A 72 -13.66 0.63 -5.97
C ALA A 72 -14.28 1.68 -5.04
N VAL A 73 -15.48 2.18 -5.36
CA VAL A 73 -16.13 3.27 -4.62
C VAL A 73 -17.21 2.79 -3.67
N VAL A 74 -17.75 1.58 -3.87
CA VAL A 74 -18.81 1.01 -3.04
C VAL A 74 -18.50 1.11 -1.54
N PRO A 75 -17.32 0.71 -1.03
CA PRO A 75 -17.04 0.79 0.41
C PRO A 75 -17.16 2.22 0.95
N ALA A 76 -16.50 3.19 0.30
CA ALA A 76 -16.49 4.58 0.75
C ALA A 76 -17.89 5.22 0.67
N VAL A 77 -18.64 4.94 -0.40
CA VAL A 77 -20.01 5.44 -0.60
C VAL A 77 -20.98 4.80 0.38
N SER A 78 -20.88 3.50 0.64
CA SER A 78 -21.71 2.82 1.63
C SER A 78 -21.48 3.39 3.03
N THR A 79 -20.22 3.57 3.44
CA THR A 79 -19.89 4.19 4.73
C THR A 79 -20.37 5.63 4.80
N MET A 80 -20.23 6.39 3.71
CA MET A 80 -20.74 7.75 3.59
C MET A 80 -22.26 7.80 3.78
N LEU A 81 -23.01 6.91 3.11
CA LEU A 81 -24.47 6.84 3.26
C LEU A 81 -24.88 6.51 4.68
N VAL A 82 -24.21 5.54 5.32
CA VAL A 82 -24.46 5.17 6.73
C VAL A 82 -24.24 6.38 7.63
N PHE A 83 -23.09 7.05 7.56
CA PHE A 83 -22.82 8.22 8.39
C PHE A 83 -23.73 9.42 8.05
N THR A 84 -24.09 9.61 6.78
CA THR A 84 -25.00 10.69 6.36
C THR A 84 -26.41 10.48 6.92
N VAL A 85 -26.91 9.25 6.86
CA VAL A 85 -28.25 8.92 7.37
C VAL A 85 -28.26 8.90 8.90
N PHE A 86 -27.31 8.20 9.53
CA PHE A 86 -27.28 8.06 10.99
C PHE A 86 -26.78 9.32 11.69
N LEU A 87 -25.65 9.91 11.31
CA LEU A 87 -25.14 11.08 12.02
C LEU A 87 -25.72 12.38 11.49
N GLY A 88 -25.94 12.47 10.18
CA GLY A 88 -26.53 13.66 9.57
C GLY A 88 -28.00 13.86 9.96
N ARG A 89 -28.84 12.83 9.82
CA ARG A 89 -30.29 12.95 10.12
C ARG A 89 -30.66 12.59 11.56
N LEU A 90 -30.14 11.50 12.12
CA LEU A 90 -30.51 11.07 13.48
C LEU A 90 -29.68 11.77 14.57
N GLY A 91 -28.40 12.07 14.29
CA GLY A 91 -27.50 12.76 15.21
C GLY A 91 -27.55 14.29 15.16
N LYS A 92 -28.33 14.88 14.25
CA LYS A 92 -28.41 16.34 13.99
C LYS A 92 -27.08 17.04 13.69
N LEU A 93 -26.01 16.29 13.42
CA LEU A 93 -24.68 16.84 13.13
C LEU A 93 -24.62 17.51 11.75
N GLY A 94 -25.61 17.26 10.90
CA GLY A 94 -25.76 17.86 9.57
C GLY A 94 -27.12 18.51 9.33
N GLU A 95 -27.87 18.89 10.37
CA GLU A 95 -29.16 19.58 10.20
C GLU A 95 -28.96 20.86 9.36
N GLY A 96 -29.51 20.87 8.14
CA GLY A 96 -29.51 22.03 7.24
C GLY A 96 -28.28 22.18 6.33
N ASP A 97 -27.27 21.30 6.41
CA ASP A 97 -26.07 21.38 5.55
C ASP A 97 -26.17 20.42 4.35
N PRO A 98 -26.50 20.91 3.13
CA PRO A 98 -26.56 20.08 1.93
C PRO A 98 -25.19 19.52 1.52
N LEU A 99 -24.08 20.02 2.09
CA LEU A 99 -22.73 19.58 1.81
C LEU A 99 -22.23 18.49 2.77
N TYR A 100 -23.03 18.10 3.78
CA TYR A 100 -22.68 17.03 4.71
C TYR A 100 -22.30 15.69 4.03
N PRO A 101 -23.00 15.24 2.96
CA PRO A 101 -22.59 14.07 2.20
C PRO A 101 -21.16 14.20 1.63
N LEU A 102 -20.81 15.37 1.09
CA LEU A 102 -19.48 15.65 0.54
C LEU A 102 -18.42 15.71 1.67
N PHE A 103 -18.81 16.24 2.83
CA PHE A 103 -17.97 16.27 4.02
C PHE A 103 -17.58 14.87 4.49
N VAL A 104 -18.56 13.98 4.61
CA VAL A 104 -18.32 12.59 5.02
C VAL A 104 -17.51 11.85 3.96
N LEU A 105 -17.85 12.01 2.67
CA LEU A 105 -17.10 11.37 1.58
C LEU A 105 -15.63 11.82 1.56
N GLY A 106 -15.36 13.10 1.79
CA GLY A 106 -14.00 13.64 1.91
C GLY A 106 -13.18 13.03 3.05
N GLY A 107 -13.84 12.47 4.08
CA GLY A 107 -13.19 11.72 5.16
C GLY A 107 -13.11 10.22 4.91
N THR A 108 -14.19 9.60 4.43
CA THR A 108 -14.28 8.14 4.25
C THR A 108 -13.45 7.63 3.09
N LEU A 109 -13.27 8.43 2.04
CA LEU A 109 -12.51 8.07 0.85
C LEU A 109 -11.00 7.91 1.13
N PRO A 110 -10.28 8.89 1.74
CA PRO A 110 -8.89 8.68 2.13
C PRO A 110 -8.75 7.58 3.20
N TRP A 111 -9.72 7.44 4.11
CA TRP A 111 -9.74 6.33 5.06
C TRP A 111 -9.85 4.95 4.38
N ALA A 112 -10.70 4.82 3.36
CA ALA A 112 -10.85 3.59 2.58
C ALA A 112 -9.54 3.24 1.87
N PHE A 113 -8.83 4.24 1.32
CA PHE A 113 -7.49 4.05 0.78
C PHE A 113 -6.51 3.54 1.85
N PHE A 114 -6.42 4.22 3.00
CA PHE A 114 -5.51 3.85 4.09
C PHE A 114 -5.76 2.42 4.58
N SER A 115 -7.00 2.09 4.92
CA SER A 115 -7.37 0.78 5.44
C SER A 115 -7.13 -0.34 4.42
N SER A 116 -7.50 -0.12 3.16
CA SER A 116 -7.27 -1.07 2.06
C SER A 116 -5.76 -1.25 1.80
N ALA A 117 -4.97 -0.18 1.82
CA ALA A 117 -3.52 -0.22 1.64
C ALA A 117 -2.81 -0.97 2.76
N VAL A 118 -3.15 -0.69 4.02
CA VAL A 118 -2.61 -1.42 5.17
C VAL A 118 -2.97 -2.91 5.09
N ALA A 119 -4.22 -3.23 4.75
CA ALA A 119 -4.68 -4.61 4.61
C ALA A 119 -3.98 -5.36 3.47
N ALA A 120 -3.87 -4.74 2.30
CA ALA A 120 -3.20 -5.32 1.14
C ALA A 120 -1.71 -5.56 1.40
N ALA A 121 -1.03 -4.56 1.96
CA ALA A 121 0.39 -4.67 2.34
C ALA A 121 0.59 -5.74 3.42
N GLY A 122 -0.24 -5.77 4.46
CA GLY A 122 -0.16 -6.77 5.54
C GLY A 122 -0.31 -8.21 5.06
N ASN A 123 -1.19 -8.46 4.08
CA ASN A 123 -1.39 -9.81 3.53
C ASN A 123 -0.46 -10.13 2.34
N SER A 124 0.34 -9.17 1.87
CA SER A 124 1.09 -9.29 0.61
C SER A 124 2.07 -10.48 0.56
N LEU A 125 2.77 -10.78 1.66
CA LEU A 125 3.70 -11.91 1.74
C LEU A 125 2.97 -13.25 1.67
N LEU A 126 1.84 -13.38 2.38
CA LEU A 126 1.01 -14.60 2.36
C LEU A 126 0.25 -14.79 1.04
N ASN A 127 -0.07 -13.71 0.33
CA ASN A 127 -0.70 -13.82 -0.99
C ASN A 127 0.29 -14.19 -2.10
N ASN A 128 1.58 -13.97 -1.86
CA ASN A 128 2.66 -14.20 -2.83
C ASN A 128 3.68 -15.26 -2.36
N GLN A 129 3.28 -16.18 -1.47
CA GLN A 129 4.16 -17.21 -0.90
C GLN A 129 4.93 -18.00 -1.96
N GLY A 130 4.25 -18.39 -3.04
CA GLY A 130 4.88 -19.13 -4.13
C GLY A 130 5.99 -18.37 -4.85
N LEU A 131 5.94 -17.02 -4.87
CA LEU A 131 7.02 -16.20 -5.41
C LEU A 131 8.16 -16.10 -4.39
N VAL A 132 7.83 -15.90 -3.10
CA VAL A 132 8.81 -15.77 -2.00
C VAL A 132 9.69 -17.01 -1.84
N THR A 133 9.14 -18.20 -2.08
CA THR A 133 9.84 -19.48 -1.92
C THR A 133 10.62 -19.90 -3.17
N LYS A 134 10.24 -19.41 -4.36
CA LYS A 134 10.81 -19.89 -5.64
C LYS A 134 11.77 -18.92 -6.32
N VAL A 135 11.72 -17.63 -5.99
CA VAL A 135 12.50 -16.58 -6.68
C VAL A 135 13.18 -15.69 -5.65
N TYR A 136 14.47 -15.41 -5.87
CA TYR A 136 15.20 -14.44 -5.06
C TYR A 136 14.94 -13.01 -5.55
N PHE A 137 14.41 -12.15 -4.67
CA PHE A 137 14.22 -10.71 -4.89
C PHE A 137 14.07 -10.01 -3.52
N PRO A 138 14.26 -8.67 -3.45
CA PRO A 138 14.07 -7.94 -2.19
C PRO A 138 12.59 -7.98 -1.77
N ARG A 139 12.30 -8.63 -0.63
CA ARG A 139 10.93 -8.99 -0.22
C ARG A 139 10.05 -7.79 0.08
N LEU A 140 10.66 -6.64 0.38
CA LEU A 140 9.99 -5.35 0.58
C LEU A 140 9.18 -4.89 -0.64
N ILE A 141 9.46 -5.43 -1.83
CA ILE A 141 8.66 -5.15 -3.04
C ILE A 141 7.21 -5.62 -2.89
N LEU A 142 6.94 -6.73 -2.18
CA LEU A 142 5.58 -7.25 -2.08
C LEU A 142 4.64 -6.30 -1.32
N PRO A 143 4.99 -5.83 -0.10
CA PRO A 143 4.18 -4.82 0.56
C PRO A 143 4.03 -3.56 -0.27
N LEU A 144 5.09 -3.09 -0.93
CA LEU A 144 5.06 -1.85 -1.73
C LEU A 144 4.21 -1.97 -3.00
N ALA A 145 4.24 -3.12 -3.69
CA ALA A 145 3.42 -3.37 -4.87
C ALA A 145 1.93 -3.44 -4.52
N ALA A 146 1.60 -3.90 -3.31
CA ALA A 146 0.21 -4.01 -2.84
C ALA A 146 -0.52 -2.66 -2.74
N PHE A 147 0.21 -1.53 -2.70
CA PHE A 147 -0.38 -0.18 -2.72
C PHE A 147 -0.97 0.21 -4.07
N GLY A 148 -0.59 -0.46 -5.16
CA GLY A 148 -1.06 -0.12 -6.50
C GLY A 148 -2.58 -0.20 -6.62
N THR A 149 -3.18 -1.26 -6.08
CA THR A 149 -4.62 -1.49 -6.18
C THR A 149 -5.45 -0.46 -5.40
N PRO A 150 -5.17 -0.18 -4.11
CA PRO A 150 -5.83 0.91 -3.38
C PRO A 150 -5.58 2.29 -3.98
N ALA A 151 -4.40 2.55 -4.57
CA ALA A 151 -4.11 3.83 -5.21
C ALA A 151 -5.02 4.08 -6.43
N VAL A 152 -5.30 3.03 -7.22
CA VAL A 152 -6.28 3.10 -8.31
C VAL A 152 -7.69 3.34 -7.77
N ASP A 153 -8.07 2.68 -6.67
CA ASP A 153 -9.37 2.94 -6.05
C ASP A 153 -9.52 4.38 -5.59
N LEU A 154 -8.47 4.94 -4.97
CA LEU A 154 -8.44 6.33 -4.53
C LEU A 154 -8.63 7.26 -5.74
N ALA A 155 -7.95 7.00 -6.86
CA ALA A 155 -8.09 7.79 -8.07
C ALA A 155 -9.53 7.75 -8.64
N ILE A 156 -10.14 6.57 -8.69
CA ILE A 156 -11.54 6.40 -9.12
C ILE A 156 -12.49 7.13 -8.15
N GLY A 157 -12.25 6.98 -6.85
CA GLY A 157 -12.99 7.68 -5.81
C GLY A 157 -12.89 9.19 -5.93
N CYS A 158 -11.69 9.74 -6.18
CA CYS A 158 -11.50 11.16 -6.43
C CYS A 158 -12.30 11.63 -7.65
N GLY A 159 -12.36 10.82 -8.72
CA GLY A 159 -13.22 11.11 -9.87
C GLY A 159 -14.71 11.23 -9.49
N LEU A 160 -15.23 10.30 -8.69
CA LEU A 160 -16.59 10.35 -8.16
C LEU A 160 -16.81 11.58 -7.26
N LEU A 161 -15.85 11.87 -6.38
CA LEU A 161 -15.89 13.03 -5.51
C LEU A 161 -15.98 14.33 -6.32
N PHE A 162 -15.14 14.51 -7.35
CA PHE A 162 -15.20 15.70 -8.21
C PHE A 162 -16.52 15.79 -8.99
N ALA A 163 -17.07 14.67 -9.45
CA ALA A 163 -18.39 14.64 -10.07
C ALA A 163 -19.49 15.12 -9.10
N LEU A 164 -19.42 14.71 -7.83
CA LEU A 164 -20.34 15.19 -6.80
C LEU A 164 -20.12 16.67 -6.47
N MET A 165 -18.87 17.14 -6.39
CA MET A 165 -18.60 18.57 -6.21
C MET A 165 -19.25 19.42 -7.30
N ALA A 166 -19.14 19.00 -8.56
CA ALA A 166 -19.79 19.65 -9.70
C ALA A 166 -21.32 19.63 -9.56
N TRP A 167 -21.90 18.51 -9.12
CA TRP A 167 -23.34 18.38 -8.88
C TRP A 167 -23.85 19.32 -7.78
N TYR A 168 -23.11 19.47 -6.68
CA TYR A 168 -23.45 20.37 -5.56
C TYR A 168 -23.04 21.83 -5.82
N GLY A 169 -22.44 22.15 -6.97
CA GLY A 169 -21.98 23.51 -7.31
C GLY A 169 -20.79 24.00 -6.47
N VAL A 170 -20.00 23.09 -5.87
CA VAL A 170 -18.84 23.43 -5.07
C VAL A 170 -17.62 23.64 -5.98
N VAL A 171 -17.07 24.85 -5.99
CA VAL A 171 -15.90 25.18 -6.81
C VAL A 171 -14.63 24.67 -6.13
N PRO A 172 -13.72 23.97 -6.86
CA PRO A 172 -12.43 23.55 -6.34
C PRO A 172 -11.65 24.75 -5.79
N THR A 173 -11.17 24.65 -4.55
CA THR A 173 -10.34 25.69 -3.95
C THR A 173 -8.86 25.52 -4.31
N ALA A 174 -8.03 26.55 -4.10
CA ALA A 174 -6.57 26.47 -4.26
C ALA A 174 -5.94 25.35 -3.41
N GLY A 175 -6.65 24.87 -2.37
CA GLY A 175 -6.26 23.72 -1.56
C GLY A 175 -6.14 22.42 -2.33
N LEU A 176 -6.74 22.27 -3.53
CA LEU A 176 -6.59 21.07 -4.35
C LEU A 176 -5.13 20.70 -4.64
N VAL A 177 -4.23 21.69 -4.68
CA VAL A 177 -2.78 21.47 -4.88
C VAL A 177 -2.16 20.67 -3.73
N LEU A 178 -2.74 20.70 -2.53
CA LEU A 178 -2.30 19.89 -1.38
C LEU A 178 -2.90 18.49 -1.35
N LEU A 179 -3.89 18.18 -2.19
CA LEU A 179 -4.51 16.86 -2.23
C LEU A 179 -3.50 15.74 -2.52
N PRO A 180 -2.57 15.87 -3.50
CA PRO A 180 -1.51 14.89 -3.72
C PRO A 180 -0.56 14.75 -2.53
N LEU A 181 -0.25 15.85 -1.84
CA LEU A 181 0.62 15.84 -0.66
C LEU A 181 -0.05 15.09 0.50
N ALA A 182 -1.33 15.39 0.78
CA ALA A 182 -2.10 14.70 1.81
C ALA A 182 -2.21 13.19 1.51
N ALA A 183 -2.47 12.83 0.25
CA ALA A 183 -2.49 11.44 -0.19
C ALA A 183 -1.11 10.76 -0.05
N ALA A 184 -0.01 11.46 -0.33
CA ALA A 184 1.34 10.94 -0.17
C ALA A 184 1.70 10.70 1.30
N VAL A 185 1.37 11.62 2.20
CA VAL A 185 1.56 11.45 3.65
C VAL A 185 0.73 10.28 4.16
N LEU A 186 -0.51 10.13 3.68
CA LEU A 186 -1.36 9.00 4.05
C LEU A 186 -0.84 7.66 3.52
N ALA A 187 -0.29 7.66 2.29
CA ALA A 187 0.36 6.49 1.72
C ALA A 187 1.61 6.11 2.52
N LEU A 188 2.36 7.09 3.03
CA LEU A 188 3.51 6.87 3.91
C LEU A 188 3.09 6.24 5.24
N ALA A 189 2.01 6.75 5.85
CA ALA A 189 1.41 6.17 7.06
C ALA A 189 1.02 4.71 6.82
N ALA A 190 0.29 4.46 5.73
CA ALA A 190 -0.15 3.12 5.35
C ALA A 190 1.03 2.18 5.04
N ALA A 191 2.10 2.69 4.41
CA ALA A 191 3.34 1.95 4.19
C ALA A 191 3.98 1.52 5.51
N GLY A 192 4.12 2.43 6.47
CA GLY A 192 4.75 2.09 7.75
C GLY A 192 3.98 1.01 8.52
N VAL A 193 2.67 1.18 8.64
CA VAL A 193 1.81 0.20 9.32
C VAL A 193 1.72 -1.11 8.52
N GLY A 194 1.54 -1.03 7.21
CA GLY A 194 1.38 -2.18 6.33
C GLY A 194 2.64 -3.05 6.25
N ILE A 195 3.83 -2.44 6.15
CA ILE A 195 5.11 -3.15 6.16
C ILE A 195 5.31 -3.84 7.52
N LEU A 196 5.07 -3.13 8.62
CA LEU A 196 5.15 -3.71 9.96
C LEU A 196 4.22 -4.92 10.10
N LEU A 197 2.95 -4.77 9.76
CA LEU A 197 1.95 -5.85 9.85
C LEU A 197 2.28 -7.01 8.91
N SER A 198 2.86 -6.75 7.73
CA SER A 198 3.25 -7.81 6.80
C SER A 198 4.28 -8.76 7.41
N ALA A 199 5.23 -8.22 8.18
CA ALA A 199 6.21 -9.01 8.90
C ALA A 199 5.60 -9.72 10.12
N LEU A 200 4.72 -9.05 10.87
CA LEU A 200 4.03 -9.66 12.03
C LEU A 200 3.14 -10.82 11.61
N ILE A 201 2.37 -10.68 10.52
CA ILE A 201 1.45 -11.71 10.02
C ILE A 201 2.19 -12.97 9.58
N VAL A 202 3.37 -12.82 8.97
CA VAL A 202 4.20 -13.98 8.62
C VAL A 202 4.78 -14.65 9.87
N ALA A 203 5.19 -13.86 10.86
CA ALA A 203 5.66 -14.41 12.13
C ALA A 203 4.54 -15.09 12.94
N GLN A 204 3.33 -14.54 12.89
CA GLN A 204 2.17 -14.95 13.67
C GLN A 204 0.88 -14.73 12.86
N ARG A 205 0.28 -15.84 12.38
CA ARG A 205 -0.88 -15.78 11.46
C ARG A 205 -2.13 -15.16 12.09
N ASP A 206 -2.24 -15.15 13.41
CA ASP A 206 -3.38 -14.58 14.14
C ASP A 206 -3.53 -13.07 13.96
N PHE A 207 -2.42 -12.36 13.66
CA PHE A 207 -2.46 -10.93 13.35
C PHE A 207 -3.29 -10.61 12.11
N ARG A 208 -3.59 -11.60 11.25
CA ARG A 208 -4.51 -11.43 10.12
C ARG A 208 -5.93 -11.10 10.57
N PHE A 209 -6.41 -11.73 11.64
CA PHE A 209 -7.72 -11.44 12.20
C PHE A 209 -7.72 -10.10 12.93
N LEU A 210 -6.66 -9.82 13.68
CA LEU A 210 -6.46 -8.54 14.37
C LEU A 210 -6.39 -7.37 13.39
N LEU A 211 -5.85 -7.56 12.18
CA LEU A 211 -5.78 -6.51 11.17
C LEU A 211 -7.17 -6.00 10.80
N GLY A 212 -8.14 -6.90 10.55
CA GLY A 212 -9.49 -6.52 10.17
C GLY A 212 -10.22 -5.76 11.28
N LEU A 213 -10.24 -6.34 12.49
CA LEU A 213 -10.85 -5.72 13.66
C LEU A 213 -10.16 -4.40 14.03
N GLY A 214 -8.83 -4.38 14.02
CA GLY A 214 -8.02 -3.22 14.37
C GLY A 214 -8.28 -2.04 13.44
N LEU A 215 -8.33 -2.27 12.13
CA LEU A 215 -8.70 -1.22 11.17
C LEU A 215 -10.12 -0.71 11.41
N GLN A 216 -11.09 -1.60 11.67
CA GLN A 216 -12.46 -1.17 11.95
C GLN A 216 -12.54 -0.29 13.21
N LEU A 217 -11.90 -0.68 14.31
CA LEU A 217 -11.86 0.12 15.54
C LEU A 217 -11.11 1.45 15.32
N TRP A 218 -10.03 1.42 14.52
CA TRP A 218 -9.24 2.61 14.22
C TRP A 218 -10.01 3.63 13.37
N MET A 219 -10.94 3.19 12.52
CA MET A 219 -11.86 4.09 11.81
C MET A 219 -12.64 4.96 12.80
N PHE A 220 -13.22 4.34 13.84
CA PHE A 220 -13.95 5.06 14.88
C PHE A 220 -13.04 5.87 15.79
N ALA A 221 -11.77 5.48 15.95
CA ALA A 221 -10.77 6.31 16.63
C ALA A 221 -10.27 7.50 15.78
N THR A 222 -10.76 7.66 14.55
CA THR A 222 -10.34 8.72 13.62
C THR A 222 -11.51 9.69 13.38
N PRO A 223 -11.78 10.61 14.33
CA PRO A 223 -13.01 11.40 14.33
C PRO A 223 -13.11 12.37 13.16
N CYS A 224 -12.02 12.72 12.48
CA CYS A 224 -12.05 13.59 11.30
C CYS A 224 -12.83 12.98 10.11
N ILE A 225 -13.22 11.72 10.17
CA ILE A 225 -14.06 11.08 9.15
C ILE A 225 -15.51 11.57 9.24
N TYR A 226 -16.03 11.81 10.45
CA TYR A 226 -17.46 12.04 10.67
C TYR A 226 -17.79 13.18 11.65
N LEU A 227 -16.81 13.72 12.38
CA LEU A 227 -16.94 14.93 13.19
C LEU A 227 -16.07 16.08 12.68
N LYS A 228 -16.50 17.29 13.04
CA LYS A 228 -15.70 18.50 12.88
C LYS A 228 -14.75 18.66 14.08
N PRO A 229 -13.54 19.22 13.90
CA PRO A 229 -12.55 19.34 14.98
C PRO A 229 -13.04 20.19 16.15
N GLU A 230 -13.95 21.15 15.89
CA GLU A 230 -14.47 22.09 16.90
C GLU A 230 -15.39 21.41 17.93
N THR A 231 -15.78 20.15 17.71
CA THR A 231 -16.58 19.39 18.68
C THR A 231 -15.78 18.96 19.92
N PHE A 232 -14.44 19.00 19.85
CA PHE A 232 -13.56 18.52 20.92
C PHE A 232 -12.90 19.66 21.70
N SER A 233 -12.57 19.43 22.98
CA SER A 233 -11.76 20.36 23.78
C SER A 233 -10.36 20.55 23.20
N ASP A 234 -9.72 21.69 23.51
CA ASP A 234 -8.40 22.04 22.96
C ASP A 234 -7.32 20.99 23.27
N ASP A 235 -7.30 20.43 24.49
CA ASP A 235 -6.38 19.35 24.87
C ASP A 235 -6.56 18.10 24.01
N THR A 236 -7.81 17.70 23.77
CA THR A 236 -8.12 16.53 22.94
C THR A 236 -7.71 16.80 21.49
N ARG A 237 -7.97 18.02 20.99
CA ARG A 237 -7.58 18.44 19.63
C ARG A 237 -6.08 18.40 19.43
N ALA A 238 -5.28 18.74 20.44
CA ALA A 238 -3.82 18.68 20.35
C ALA A 238 -3.27 17.25 20.25
N LEU A 239 -4.00 16.26 20.79
CA LEU A 239 -3.62 14.84 20.78
C LEU A 239 -4.06 14.10 19.52
N LEU A 240 -5.13 14.53 18.85
CA LEU A 240 -5.66 13.89 17.64
C LEU A 240 -4.61 13.71 16.52
N PRO A 241 -3.71 14.67 16.24
CA PRO A 241 -2.65 14.52 15.23
C PRO A 241 -1.64 13.40 15.48
N LEU A 242 -1.57 12.84 16.70
CA LEU A 242 -0.75 11.66 16.99
C LEU A 242 -1.21 10.43 16.22
N ASN A 243 -2.48 10.38 15.82
CA ASN A 243 -2.96 9.37 14.88
C ASN A 243 -2.40 9.70 13.49
N PRO A 244 -1.57 8.82 12.88
CA PRO A 244 -0.92 9.10 11.60
C PRO A 244 -1.90 9.28 10.43
N ALA A 245 -3.13 8.76 10.55
CA ALA A 245 -4.18 8.95 9.55
C ALA A 245 -4.95 10.27 9.73
N TYR A 246 -4.95 10.89 10.91
CA TYR A 246 -5.81 12.04 11.23
C TYR A 246 -5.45 13.28 10.41
N GLY A 247 -4.21 13.77 10.52
CA GLY A 247 -3.73 14.97 9.83
C GLY A 247 -3.92 14.93 8.31
N PRO A 248 -3.48 13.88 7.59
CA PRO A 248 -3.68 13.80 6.14
C PRO A 248 -5.15 13.67 5.73
N ILE A 249 -6.01 12.97 6.47
CA ILE A 249 -7.45 12.91 6.17
C ILE A 249 -8.10 14.28 6.37
N LEU A 250 -7.74 14.99 7.44
CA LEU A 250 -8.20 16.35 7.69
C LEU A 250 -7.77 17.30 6.57
N ALA A 251 -6.50 17.26 6.17
CA ALA A 251 -5.98 18.07 5.08
C ALA A 251 -6.64 17.74 3.73
N PHE A 252 -6.91 16.45 3.46
CA PHE A 252 -7.64 16.02 2.27
C PHE A 252 -9.04 16.66 2.22
N ARG A 253 -9.78 16.62 3.34
CA ARG A 253 -11.09 17.24 3.47
C ARG A 253 -11.06 18.77 3.33
N GLN A 254 -10.11 19.44 4.00
CA GLN A 254 -9.93 20.90 3.92
C GLN A 254 -9.58 21.36 2.50
N SER A 255 -8.83 20.55 1.75
CA SER A 255 -8.50 20.81 0.35
C SER A 255 -9.73 20.78 -0.57
N ILE A 256 -10.75 20.00 -0.22
CA ILE A 256 -11.96 19.79 -1.03
C ILE A 256 -13.03 20.83 -0.71
N LEU A 257 -13.38 20.99 0.57
CA LEU A 257 -14.50 21.82 1.00
C LEU A 257 -14.13 23.31 1.12
N GLY A 258 -12.84 23.63 1.04
CA GLY A 258 -12.33 24.94 1.40
C GLY A 258 -12.23 25.09 2.91
N GLY A 259 -11.09 25.57 3.38
CA GLY A 259 -10.85 25.80 4.79
C GLY A 259 -9.36 26.05 5.07
N PRO A 260 -9.02 26.63 6.23
CA PRO A 260 -7.63 26.79 6.63
C PRO A 260 -7.01 25.40 6.81
N ILE A 261 -5.89 25.18 6.13
CA ILE A 261 -5.17 23.91 6.21
C ILE A 261 -4.46 23.85 7.55
N ASP A 262 -4.76 22.82 8.34
CA ASP A 262 -4.10 22.61 9.63
C ASP A 262 -2.71 21.99 9.42
N ALA A 263 -1.72 22.86 9.22
CA ALA A 263 -0.33 22.46 9.01
C ALA A 263 0.28 21.76 10.24
N TYR A 264 -0.21 22.07 11.45
CA TYR A 264 0.23 21.39 12.67
C TYR A 264 -0.24 19.94 12.66
N ALA A 265 -1.53 19.70 12.41
CA ALA A 265 -2.08 18.36 12.34
C ALA A 265 -1.39 17.52 11.25
N LEU A 266 -1.20 18.09 10.06
CA LEU A 266 -0.52 17.43 8.95
C LEU A 266 0.95 17.13 9.28
N GLY A 267 1.67 18.07 9.87
CA GLY A 267 3.09 17.94 10.21
C GLY A 267 3.35 16.88 11.29
N VAL A 268 2.55 16.86 12.36
CA VAL A 268 2.66 15.86 13.42
C VAL A 268 2.32 14.48 12.89
N SER A 269 1.21 14.33 12.15
CA SER A 269 0.85 13.03 11.56
C SER A 269 1.90 12.55 10.54
N ALA A 270 2.51 13.45 9.76
CA ALA A 270 3.61 13.10 8.87
C ALA A 270 4.85 12.61 9.64
N LEU A 271 5.22 13.27 10.74
CA LEU A 271 6.33 12.85 11.59
C LEU A 271 6.08 11.46 12.18
N VAL A 272 4.88 11.22 12.73
CA VAL A 272 4.49 9.91 13.26
C VAL A 272 4.52 8.84 12.15
N SER A 273 4.07 9.18 10.94
CA SER A 273 4.10 8.28 9.78
C SER A 273 5.52 7.88 9.39
N VAL A 274 6.47 8.83 9.40
CA VAL A 274 7.89 8.57 9.15
C VAL A 274 8.46 7.65 10.24
N LEU A 275 8.15 7.91 11.51
CA LEU A 275 8.61 7.08 12.63
C LEU A 275 8.06 5.65 12.52
N LEU A 276 6.76 5.51 12.20
CA LEU A 276 6.13 4.20 11.98
C LEU A 276 6.75 3.46 10.79
N LEU A 277 7.05 4.16 9.70
CA LEU A 277 7.76 3.56 8.57
C LEU A 277 9.15 3.06 8.98
N PHE A 278 9.89 3.87 9.73
CA PHE A 278 11.21 3.48 10.21
C PHE A 278 11.15 2.23 11.10
N VAL A 279 10.21 2.18 12.05
CA VAL A 279 9.97 1.02 12.91
C VAL A 279 9.55 -0.20 12.09
N GLY A 280 8.64 -0.02 11.13
CA GLY A 280 8.18 -1.08 10.22
C GLY A 280 9.30 -1.69 9.40
N LEU A 281 10.16 -0.86 8.82
CA LEU A 281 11.34 -1.30 8.05
C LEU A 281 12.36 -2.05 8.93
N LEU A 282 12.63 -1.54 10.13
CA LEU A 282 13.51 -2.19 11.11
C LEU A 282 13.02 -3.59 11.47
N TYR A 283 11.73 -3.71 11.79
CA TYR A 283 11.13 -4.98 12.16
C TYR A 283 11.07 -5.94 10.96
N PHE A 284 10.65 -5.47 9.79
CA PHE A 284 10.59 -6.27 8.57
C PHE A 284 11.94 -6.91 8.24
N ARG A 285 13.02 -6.14 8.30
CA ARG A 285 14.37 -6.63 8.04
C ARG A 285 14.84 -7.66 9.06
N ARG A 286 14.46 -7.49 10.33
CA ARG A 286 14.79 -8.46 11.39
C ARG A 286 14.16 -9.82 11.09
N THR A 287 12.92 -9.83 10.62
CA THR A 287 12.15 -11.06 10.37
C THR A 287 12.40 -11.63 8.97
N GLU A 288 12.92 -10.84 8.02
CA GLU A 288 13.13 -11.23 6.62
C GLU A 288 13.90 -12.53 6.43
N ARG A 289 14.90 -12.78 7.29
CA ARG A 289 15.73 -14.00 7.26
C ARG A 289 14.93 -15.26 7.53
N SER A 290 13.87 -15.17 8.32
CA SER A 290 13.04 -16.31 8.70
C SER A 290 11.92 -16.60 7.71
N PHE A 291 11.58 -15.68 6.79
CA PHE A 291 10.36 -15.86 5.99
C PHE A 291 10.44 -17.05 5.02
N ALA A 292 11.63 -17.50 4.61
CA ALA A 292 11.76 -18.69 3.75
C ALA A 292 11.37 -19.98 4.49
N ASP A 293 11.60 -20.03 5.80
CA ASP A 293 11.40 -21.24 6.60
C ASP A 293 9.98 -21.34 7.17
N VAL A 294 9.26 -20.21 7.25
CA VAL A 294 7.95 -20.10 7.94
C VAL A 294 6.76 -20.05 6.97
N ILE A 295 7.01 -19.61 5.73
CA ILE A 295 6.00 -19.46 4.67
C ILE A 295 5.82 -20.76 3.90
#